data_AF-A0A7R9LQT0-F1
#
_entry.id   AF-A0A7R9LQT0-F1
#
_cell.length_a   1.000
_cell.length_b   1.000
_cell.length_c   1.000
_cell.angle_alpha   90.00
_cell.angle_beta   90.00
_cell.angle_gamma   90.00
#
_symmetry.space_group_name_H-M   'P 1'
#
loop_
_entity.id
_entity.type
_entity.pdbx_description
1 polymer ?
#
loop_
_entity_poly.entity_id
_entity_poly.type
_entity_poly.pdbx_seq_one_letter_code
_entity_poly.pdbx_strand_id
1 'polypeptide(L)'
;MSVNQLTQEFEYADECLQHLLDTEQKRPDFHLKSPQLDARPDLMQRIQVLCLCLKLSTRVKYLSIYIMDFFMDNHVICEDKLELVLMCSLSIAVKVEECDRTVKYSQMFSETNQYSSEEVLEMEELIINHFEWQFLTPTPATY
;
A
#
# COMPACT_ATOMS: atom_id res chain seq x y z
N MET A 1 -17.65 27.49 -28.98
CA MET A 1 -16.53 26.66 -28.49
C MET A 1 -17.10 25.27 -28.26
N SER A 2 -16.75 24.31 -29.12
CA SER A 2 -17.41 23.00 -29.21
C SER A 2 -16.98 22.05 -28.10
N VAL A 3 -17.97 21.34 -27.55
CA VAL A 3 -17.89 20.30 -26.51
C VAL A 3 -17.30 19.01 -27.08
N ASN A 4 -16.08 19.05 -27.63
CA ASN A 4 -15.46 17.89 -28.31
C ASN A 4 -14.02 17.59 -27.84
N GLN A 5 -13.65 18.01 -26.62
CA GLN A 5 -12.32 17.74 -26.06
C GLN A 5 -12.28 16.71 -24.92
N LEU A 6 -13.39 16.02 -24.61
CA LEU A 6 -13.48 15.16 -23.40
C LEU A 6 -13.58 13.65 -23.66
N THR A 7 -13.40 13.19 -24.88
CA THR A 7 -13.21 11.76 -25.17
C THR A 7 -11.98 11.62 -26.04
N GLN A 8 -10.81 11.76 -25.43
CA GLN A 8 -9.63 11.13 -26.00
C GLN A 8 -9.87 9.63 -25.88
N GLU A 9 -10.22 8.98 -26.99
CA GLU A 9 -10.19 7.52 -27.07
C GLU A 9 -8.77 7.10 -26.70
N PHE A 10 -8.63 6.44 -25.56
CA PHE A 10 -7.36 5.84 -25.18
C PHE A 10 -7.14 4.66 -26.10
N GLU A 11 -6.15 4.77 -26.98
CA GLU A 11 -5.80 3.78 -28.02
C GLU A 11 -5.72 2.35 -27.48
N TYR A 12 -5.32 2.21 -26.21
CA TYR A 12 -5.10 0.92 -25.54
C TYR A 12 -6.12 0.63 -24.42
N ALA A 13 -7.29 1.27 -24.40
CA ALA A 13 -8.24 1.14 -23.29
C ALA A 13 -8.63 -0.33 -23.00
N ASP A 14 -8.97 -1.07 -24.06
CA ASP A 14 -9.41 -2.46 -23.96
C ASP A 14 -8.27 -3.39 -23.54
N GLU A 15 -7.06 -3.18 -24.07
CA GLU A 15 -5.89 -4.00 -23.72
C GLU A 15 -5.42 -3.71 -22.28
N CYS A 16 -5.47 -2.45 -21.86
CA CYS A 16 -5.22 -2.05 -20.48
C CYS A 16 -6.24 -2.72 -19.54
N LEU A 17 -7.53 -2.66 -19.85
CA LEU A 17 -8.56 -3.30 -19.05
C LEU A 17 -8.34 -4.81 -18.98
N GLN A 18 -8.07 -5.46 -20.11
CA GLN A 18 -7.79 -6.90 -20.13
C GLN A 18 -6.57 -7.26 -19.29
N HIS A 19 -5.51 -6.46 -19.36
CA HIS A 19 -4.31 -6.64 -18.54
C HIS A 19 -4.61 -6.50 -17.04
N LEU A 20 -5.43 -5.52 -16.64
CA LEU A 20 -5.85 -5.35 -15.25
C LEU A 20 -6.62 -6.58 -14.76
N LEU A 21 -7.57 -7.09 -15.56
CA LEU A 21 -8.35 -8.29 -15.22
C LEU A 21 -7.46 -9.54 -15.10
N ASP A 22 -6.53 -9.74 -16.05
CA ASP A 22 -5.60 -10.88 -16.04
C ASP A 22 -4.65 -10.84 -14.83
N THR A 23 -4.26 -9.64 -14.42
CA THR A 23 -3.39 -9.44 -13.24
C THR A 23 -4.17 -9.66 -11.94
N GLU A 24 -5.42 -9.21 -11.88
CA GLU A 24 -6.30 -9.45 -10.74
C GLU A 24 -6.58 -10.95 -10.52
N GLN A 25 -6.73 -11.72 -11.58
CA GLN A 25 -6.91 -13.18 -11.50
C GLN A 25 -5.69 -13.93 -10.96
N LYS A 26 -4.49 -13.36 -11.10
CA LYS A 26 -3.24 -13.97 -10.62
C LYS A 26 -2.90 -13.59 -9.18
N ARG A 27 -3.78 -12.84 -8.50
CA ARG A 27 -3.51 -12.46 -7.11
C ARG A 27 -3.38 -13.70 -6.22
N PRO A 28 -2.45 -13.68 -5.25
CA PRO A 28 -2.37 -14.72 -4.25
C PRO A 28 -3.68 -14.81 -3.47
N ASP A 29 -4.02 -16.01 -3.02
CA ASP A 29 -5.17 -16.22 -2.15
C ASP A 29 -4.96 -15.49 -0.82
N PHE A 30 -5.88 -14.59 -0.48
CA PHE A 30 -5.94 -13.95 0.82
C PHE A 30 -6.83 -14.78 1.75
N HIS A 31 -6.21 -15.44 2.73
CA HIS A 31 -6.83 -16.49 3.51
C HIS A 31 -7.49 -16.00 4.80
N LEU A 32 -7.23 -14.77 5.23
CA LEU A 32 -7.71 -14.20 6.49
C LEU A 32 -7.37 -15.10 7.71
N LYS A 33 -6.15 -15.63 7.74
CA LYS A 33 -5.67 -16.55 8.79
C LYS A 33 -4.71 -15.90 9.79
N SER A 34 -4.29 -14.67 9.51
CA SER A 34 -3.43 -13.90 10.39
C SER A 34 -4.02 -13.77 11.81
N PRO A 35 -3.28 -14.12 12.87
CA PRO A 35 -3.71 -13.86 14.23
C PRO A 35 -3.77 -12.36 14.57
N GLN A 36 -3.27 -11.49 13.68
CA GLN A 36 -3.26 -10.03 13.83
C GLN A 36 -4.48 -9.33 13.22
N LEU A 37 -5.46 -10.09 12.70
CA LEU A 37 -6.69 -9.52 12.13
C LEU A 37 -7.51 -8.70 13.11
N ASP A 38 -7.45 -9.01 14.40
CA ASP A 38 -8.16 -8.25 15.43
C ASP A 38 -7.63 -6.80 15.55
N ALA A 39 -6.35 -6.58 15.24
CA ALA A 39 -5.73 -5.25 15.24
C ALA A 39 -5.99 -4.47 13.93
N ARG A 40 -6.51 -5.13 12.88
CA ARG A 40 -6.68 -4.55 11.55
C ARG A 40 -7.54 -3.27 11.53
N PRO A 41 -8.69 -3.17 12.24
CA PRO A 41 -9.48 -1.94 12.22
C PRO A 41 -8.71 -0.71 12.71
N ASP A 42 -7.91 -0.87 13.77
CA ASP A 42 -7.10 0.21 14.34
C ASP A 42 -5.98 0.62 13.39
N LEU A 43 -5.31 -0.37 12.79
CA LEU A 43 -4.28 -0.16 11.76
C LEU A 43 -4.85 0.57 10.53
N MET A 44 -6.02 0.17 10.02
CA MET A 44 -6.67 0.87 8.91
C MET A 44 -7.04 2.32 9.25
N GLN A 45 -7.56 2.56 10.45
CA GLN A 45 -7.87 3.91 10.91
C GLN A 45 -6.60 4.75 10.99
N ARG A 46 -5.49 4.17 11.46
CA ARG A 46 -4.18 4.82 11.52
C ARG A 46 -3.66 5.22 10.14
N ILE A 47 -3.72 4.32 9.15
CA ILE A 47 -3.41 4.64 7.74
C ILE A 47 -4.27 5.81 7.25
N GLN A 48 -5.58 5.77 7.51
CA GLN A 48 -6.49 6.83 7.06
C GLN A 48 -6.13 8.20 7.63
N VAL A 49 -5.78 8.27 8.92
CA VAL A 49 -5.33 9.51 9.57
C VAL A 49 -4.02 9.99 8.98
N LEU A 50 -3.03 9.10 8.79
CA LEU A 50 -1.73 9.46 8.20
C LEU A 50 -1.89 9.98 6.77
N CYS A 51 -2.67 9.30 5.93
CA CYS A 51 -2.95 9.76 4.57
C CYS A 51 -3.63 11.13 4.57
N LEU A 52 -4.55 11.41 5.50
CA LEU A 52 -5.19 12.71 5.62
C LEU A 52 -4.20 13.80 6.05
N CYS A 53 -3.44 13.57 7.12
CA CYS A 53 -2.46 14.52 7.66
C CYS A 53 -1.37 14.85 6.64
N LEU A 54 -0.89 13.83 5.94
CA LEU A 54 0.13 13.96 4.92
C LEU A 54 -0.45 14.33 3.55
N LYS A 55 -1.77 14.44 3.36
CA LYS A 55 -2.39 14.71 2.05
C LYS A 55 -1.90 13.73 0.98
N LEU A 56 -1.93 12.44 1.29
CA LEU A 56 -1.61 11.36 0.36
C LEU A 56 -2.84 10.99 -0.46
N SER A 57 -2.63 10.54 -1.69
CA SER A 57 -3.69 10.15 -2.60
C SER A 57 -4.44 8.90 -2.12
N THR A 58 -5.66 8.74 -2.65
CA THR A 58 -6.49 7.57 -2.39
C THR A 58 -5.82 6.27 -2.88
N ARG A 59 -5.01 6.34 -3.94
CA ARG A 59 -4.23 5.21 -4.48
C ARG A 59 -3.20 4.72 -3.47
N VAL A 60 -2.40 5.64 -2.91
CA VAL A 60 -1.45 5.33 -1.81
C VAL A 60 -2.16 4.66 -0.65
N LYS A 61 -3.33 5.17 -0.24
CA LYS A 61 -4.11 4.59 0.86
C LYS A 61 -4.49 3.14 0.58
N TYR A 62 -5.12 2.84 -0.57
CA TYR A 62 -5.55 1.48 -0.86
C TYR A 62 -4.37 0.52 -1.11
N LEU A 63 -3.30 0.99 -1.76
CA LEU A 63 -2.10 0.19 -1.93
C LEU A 63 -1.43 -0.13 -0.58
N SER A 64 -1.38 0.83 0.34
CA SER A 64 -0.83 0.58 1.69
C SER A 64 -1.61 -0.46 2.49
N ILE A 65 -2.95 -0.43 2.39
CA ILE A 65 -3.83 -1.42 3.03
C ILE A 65 -3.61 -2.81 2.40
N TYR A 66 -3.53 -2.87 1.07
CA TYR A 66 -3.26 -4.12 0.34
C TYR A 66 -1.92 -4.74 0.78
N ILE A 67 -0.84 -3.95 0.78
CA ILE A 67 0.50 -4.41 1.19
C ILE A 67 0.47 -4.93 2.62
N MET A 68 -0.11 -4.17 3.55
CA MET A 68 -0.21 -4.52 4.96
C MET A 68 -1.01 -5.82 5.18
N ASP A 69 -2.21 -5.91 4.59
CA ASP A 69 -3.11 -7.06 4.76
C ASP A 69 -2.43 -8.36 4.27
N PHE A 70 -1.87 -8.35 3.06
CA PHE A 70 -1.23 -9.54 2.48
C PHE A 70 0.03 -9.95 3.23
N PHE A 71 0.83 -8.98 3.68
CA PHE A 71 2.01 -9.27 4.48
C PHE A 71 1.63 -9.91 5.82
N MET A 72 0.60 -9.38 6.51
CA MET A 72 0.11 -9.96 7.77
C MET A 72 -0.47 -11.36 7.59
N ASP A 73 -1.20 -11.62 6.50
CA ASP A 73 -1.80 -12.95 6.26
C ASP A 73 -0.77 -14.07 6.08
N ASN A 74 0.43 -13.71 5.62
CA ASN A 74 1.51 -14.66 5.37
C ASN A 74 2.58 -14.72 6.47
N HIS A 75 2.46 -13.92 7.53
CA HIS A 75 3.48 -13.83 8.59
C HIS A 75 2.88 -13.78 9.99
N VAL A 76 3.56 -14.43 10.94
CA VAL A 76 3.26 -14.24 12.37
C VAL A 76 4.11 -13.09 12.89
N ILE A 77 3.47 -11.95 13.05
CA ILE A 77 4.04 -10.67 13.48
C ILE A 77 3.69 -10.42 14.94
N CYS A 78 4.67 -10.00 15.74
CA CYS A 78 4.43 -9.55 17.11
C CYS A 78 3.62 -8.25 17.13
N GLU A 79 2.73 -8.09 18.11
CA GLU A 79 1.87 -6.90 18.21
C GLU A 79 2.65 -5.59 18.25
N ASP A 80 3.81 -5.58 18.91
CA ASP A 80 4.71 -4.44 19.01
C ASP A 80 5.41 -4.08 17.69
N LYS A 81 5.30 -4.91 16.64
CA LYS A 81 5.84 -4.64 15.30
C LYS A 81 4.74 -4.31 14.28
N LEU A 82 3.46 -4.35 14.65
CA LEU A 82 2.36 -4.07 13.73
C LEU A 82 2.36 -2.63 13.21
N GLU A 83 2.64 -1.65 14.07
CA GLU A 83 2.79 -0.27 13.63
C GLU A 83 3.95 -0.16 12.64
N LEU A 84 5.10 -0.82 12.89
CA LEU A 84 6.23 -0.79 11.96
C LEU A 84 5.85 -1.31 10.56
N VAL A 85 5.12 -2.42 10.50
CA VAL A 85 4.62 -3.02 9.24
C VAL A 85 3.71 -2.06 8.50
N LEU A 86 2.75 -1.43 9.20
CA LEU A 86 1.86 -0.42 8.63
C LEU A 86 2.66 0.74 8.02
N MET A 87 3.64 1.25 8.76
CA MET A 87 4.43 2.40 8.35
C MET A 87 5.30 2.09 7.13
N CYS A 88 5.97 0.93 7.12
CA CYS A 88 6.73 0.47 5.96
C CYS A 88 5.82 0.23 4.75
N SER A 89 4.63 -0.36 4.95
CA SER A 89 3.64 -0.57 3.87
C SER A 89 3.20 0.75 3.24
N LEU A 90 2.95 1.79 4.06
CA LEU A 90 2.59 3.11 3.58
C LEU A 90 3.76 3.83 2.90
N SER A 91 4.99 3.71 3.42
CA SER A 91 6.20 4.25 2.78
C SER A 91 6.40 3.66 1.38
N ILE A 92 6.28 2.34 1.23
CA ILE A 92 6.37 1.65 -0.05
C ILE A 92 5.26 2.14 -1.00
N ALA A 93 4.02 2.22 -0.53
CA ALA A 93 2.90 2.68 -1.36
C ALA A 93 3.11 4.11 -1.88
N VAL A 94 3.67 5.02 -1.08
CA VAL A 94 4.03 6.37 -1.52
C VAL A 94 5.09 6.31 -2.62
N LYS A 95 6.15 5.52 -2.44
CA LYS A 95 7.23 5.38 -3.43
C LYS A 95 6.70 4.83 -4.77
N VAL A 96 5.65 4.02 -4.74
CA VAL A 96 5.03 3.42 -5.93
C VAL A 96 4.04 4.36 -6.64
N GLU A 97 3.14 5.01 -5.90
CA GLU A 97 2.02 5.78 -6.49
C GLU A 97 2.30 7.28 -6.64
N GLU A 98 3.23 7.82 -5.85
CA GLU A 98 3.62 9.23 -5.85
C GLU A 98 5.14 9.33 -6.03
N CYS A 99 5.67 8.87 -7.18
CA CYS A 99 7.12 8.77 -7.46
C CYS A 99 7.94 10.06 -7.17
N ASP A 100 7.32 11.24 -7.30
CA ASP A 100 7.96 12.54 -7.01
C ASP A 100 8.00 12.89 -5.51
N ARG A 101 7.43 12.02 -4.67
CA ARG A 101 7.25 12.25 -3.25
C ARG A 101 7.94 11.17 -2.44
N THR A 102 8.62 11.60 -1.38
CA THR A 102 9.10 10.70 -0.34
C THR A 102 8.53 11.16 1.00
N VAL A 103 7.81 10.27 1.68
CA VAL A 103 7.43 10.50 3.07
C VAL A 103 8.58 10.03 3.94
N LYS A 104 9.14 10.94 4.75
CA LYS A 104 10.12 10.57 5.75
C LYS A 104 9.42 9.89 6.90
N TYR A 105 10.01 8.82 7.41
CA TYR A 105 9.56 8.15 8.63
C TYR A 105 9.33 9.11 9.80
N SER A 106 10.13 10.17 9.94
CA SER A 106 9.93 11.20 10.97
C SER A 106 8.65 12.02 10.84
N GLN A 107 8.02 12.07 9.66
CA GLN A 107 6.71 12.73 9.45
C GLN A 107 5.53 11.83 9.82
N MET A 108 5.86 10.59 10.15
CA MET A 108 5.00 9.43 10.15
C MET A 108 4.95 8.90 11.60
N PHE A 109 6.11 8.83 12.27
CA PHE A 109 6.23 8.63 13.70
C PHE A 109 5.91 9.93 14.44
N SER A 110 4.73 9.99 15.07
CA SER A 110 4.36 11.10 15.97
C SER A 110 5.16 11.08 17.28
N GLU A 111 5.73 9.93 17.63
CA GLU A 111 6.49 9.73 18.88
C GLU A 111 7.91 9.29 18.54
N THR A 112 8.88 10.04 19.05
CA THR A 112 10.31 9.88 18.80
C THR A 112 10.81 8.47 19.15
N ASN A 113 11.55 7.84 18.23
CA ASN A 113 12.47 6.71 18.45
C ASN A 113 11.88 5.35 18.88
N GLN A 114 10.69 4.95 18.43
CA GLN A 114 10.23 3.58 18.70
C GLN A 114 11.05 2.53 17.93
N TYR A 115 11.52 2.84 16.72
CA TYR A 115 12.31 1.93 15.88
C TYR A 115 13.56 2.62 15.35
N SER A 116 14.64 1.87 15.28
CA SER A 116 15.88 2.30 14.63
C SER A 116 15.71 2.36 13.12
N SER A 117 16.57 3.14 12.45
CA SER A 117 16.61 3.16 10.98
C SER A 117 16.92 1.78 10.39
N GLU A 118 17.69 0.96 11.10
CA GLU A 118 18.02 -0.41 10.70
C GLU A 118 16.77 -1.30 10.70
N GLU A 119 16.01 -1.32 11.80
CA GLU A 119 14.74 -2.07 11.88
C GLU A 119 13.73 -1.66 10.80
N VAL A 120 13.66 -0.37 10.49
CA VAL A 120 12.78 0.15 9.44
C VAL A 120 13.22 -0.34 8.06
N LEU A 121 14.52 -0.34 7.77
CA LEU A 121 15.06 -0.84 6.50
C LEU A 121 14.87 -2.35 6.36
N GLU A 122 15.14 -3.10 7.43
CA GLU A 122 14.92 -4.55 7.46
C GLU A 122 13.44 -4.90 7.22
N MET A 123 12.51 -4.18 7.86
CA MET A 123 11.07 -4.40 7.63
C MET A 123 10.65 -4.02 6.20
N GLU A 124 11.14 -2.90 5.65
CA GLU A 124 10.87 -2.56 4.25
C GLU A 124 11.38 -3.67 3.31
N GLU A 125 12.59 -4.16 3.53
CA GLU A 125 13.18 -5.23 2.73
C GLU A 125 12.38 -6.53 2.82
N LEU A 126 11.94 -6.93 4.01
CA LEU A 126 11.10 -8.10 4.21
C LEU A 126 9.78 -8.00 3.45
N ILE A 127 9.11 -6.85 3.54
CA ILE A 127 7.86 -6.61 2.81
C ILE A 127 8.12 -6.66 1.30
N ILE A 128 9.15 -5.96 0.81
CA ILE A 128 9.48 -5.92 -0.62
C ILE A 128 9.81 -7.30 -1.17
N ASN A 129 10.58 -8.09 -0.44
CA ASN A 129 10.92 -9.45 -0.82
C ASN A 129 9.71 -10.38 -0.80
N HIS A 130 8.77 -10.21 0.15
CA HIS A 130 7.52 -10.97 0.17
C HIS A 130 6.69 -10.75 -1.10
N PHE A 131 6.64 -9.51 -1.61
CA PHE A 131 5.92 -9.18 -2.84
C PHE A 131 6.72 -9.45 -4.12
N GLU A 132 7.95 -9.93 -4.04
CA GLU A 132 8.85 -10.13 -5.20
C GLU A 132 8.91 -8.88 -6.10
N TRP A 133 8.87 -7.69 -5.49
CA TRP A 133 8.81 -6.39 -6.18
C TRP A 133 7.55 -6.16 -7.05
N GLN A 134 6.50 -6.99 -6.93
CA GLN A 134 5.26 -6.91 -7.72
C GLN A 134 4.19 -6.04 -7.04
N PHE A 135 4.42 -4.73 -6.99
CA PHE A 135 3.48 -3.77 -6.35
C PHE A 135 2.45 -3.17 -7.30
N LEU A 136 2.60 -3.36 -8.62
CA LEU A 136 1.69 -2.82 -9.65
C LEU A 136 0.42 -3.67 -9.82
N THR A 137 -0.12 -4.15 -8.70
CA THR A 137 -1.36 -4.91 -8.69
C THR A 137 -2.53 -3.91 -8.76
N PRO A 138 -3.58 -4.17 -9.55
CA PRO A 138 -4.76 -3.30 -9.57
C PRO A 138 -5.30 -3.13 -8.14
N THR A 139 -5.76 -1.94 -7.78
CA THR A 139 -6.48 -1.70 -6.51
C THR A 139 -7.88 -1.18 -6.83
N PRO A 140 -8.80 -1.10 -5.85
CA PRO A 140 -10.11 -0.47 -6.09
C PRO A 140 -10.04 0.98 -6.59
N ALA A 141 -8.89 1.67 -6.47
CA ALA A 141 -8.69 3.01 -7.04
C ALA A 141 -8.16 3.01 -8.48
N THR A 142 -7.90 1.84 -9.07
CA THR A 142 -7.42 1.69 -10.45
C THR A 142 -8.55 1.69 -11.46
N TYR A 143 -9.77 1.29 -11.06
CA TYR A 143 -11.00 1.30 -11.86
C TYR A 143 -11.81 2.57 -11.64
#